data_AF-A0A7V9KRU2-F1
#
_entry.id   AF-A0A7V9KRU2-F1
#
_cell.length_a   1.000
_cell.length_b   1.000
_cell.length_c   1.000
_cell.angle_alpha   90.00
_cell.angle_beta   90.00
_cell.angle_gamma   90.00
#
_symmetry.space_group_name_H-M   'P 1'
#
loop_
_entity.id
_entity.type
_entity.pdbx_description
1 polymer ?
#
loop_
_entity_poly.entity_id
_entity_poly.type
_entity_poly.pdbx_seq_one_letter_code
_entity_poly.pdbx_strand_id
1 'polypeptide(L)'
;MTFAGEPVEVVVTEGLVEILHAGVLVATHAQRLKPDQVDRITRPRLPVQRRARDATVGLTVTRLADAAGTVSFAGSPYCCGRRWARQAVEVSIVAGSVQLAKHGTVIRVHPIRHDRSRELGAFANLNGRPRRKTAVSNNHVGQVPVSRRRAGTGD
;
A
#
# COMPACT_ATOMS: atom_id res chain seq x y z
N MET A 1 32.90 -9.96 -12.61
CA MET A 1 33.65 -8.71 -12.88
C MET A 1 34.89 -9.12 -13.65
N THR A 2 35.39 -8.32 -14.59
CA THR A 2 36.55 -8.68 -15.41
C THR A 2 37.54 -7.52 -15.45
N PHE A 3 38.83 -7.83 -15.44
CA PHE A 3 39.91 -6.87 -15.67
C PHE A 3 40.68 -7.34 -16.91
N ALA A 4 40.86 -6.47 -17.90
CA ALA A 4 41.44 -6.80 -19.20
C ALA A 4 40.80 -8.01 -19.94
N GLY A 5 39.52 -8.30 -19.68
CA GLY A 5 38.81 -9.44 -20.28
C GLY A 5 38.96 -10.76 -19.52
N GLU A 6 39.79 -10.80 -18.48
CA GLU A 6 40.00 -11.97 -17.64
C GLU A 6 39.18 -11.90 -16.33
N PRO A 7 38.78 -13.04 -15.76
CA PRO A 7 38.05 -13.07 -14.50
C PRO A 7 38.94 -12.57 -13.35
N VAL A 8 38.34 -11.83 -12.43
CA VAL A 8 38.99 -11.38 -11.19
C VAL A 8 38.33 -12.02 -9.98
N GLU A 9 39.14 -12.26 -8.96
CA GLU A 9 38.70 -12.69 -7.65
C GLU A 9 38.36 -11.47 -6.80
N VAL A 10 37.29 -11.56 -6.02
CA VAL A 10 36.85 -10.46 -5.14
C VAL A 10 36.72 -11.02 -3.73
N VAL A 11 37.51 -10.48 -2.81
CA VAL A 11 37.54 -10.88 -1.41
C VAL A 11 37.00 -9.72 -0.57
N VAL A 12 36.12 -10.03 0.40
CA VAL A 12 35.57 -9.03 1.32
C VAL A 12 36.02 -9.37 2.73
N THR A 13 36.85 -8.52 3.31
CA THR A 13 37.44 -8.70 4.64
C THR A 13 37.28 -7.42 5.44
N GLU A 14 36.66 -7.50 6.61
CA GLU A 14 36.50 -6.36 7.55
C GLU A 14 35.91 -5.07 6.93
N GLY A 15 35.03 -5.20 5.93
CA GLY A 15 34.43 -4.05 5.24
C GLY A 15 35.34 -3.41 4.20
N LEU A 16 36.44 -4.07 3.82
CA LEU A 16 37.25 -3.76 2.65
C LEU A 16 36.96 -4.79 1.56
N VAL A 17 36.79 -4.30 0.34
CA VAL A 17 36.65 -5.09 -0.87
C VAL A 17 37.98 -5.06 -1.60
N GLU A 18 38.62 -6.22 -1.71
CA GLU A 18 39.88 -6.45 -2.41
C GLU A 18 39.59 -7.15 -3.74
N ILE A 19 40.09 -6.58 -4.83
CA ILE A 19 39.97 -7.15 -6.18
C ILE A 19 41.34 -7.67 -6.58
N LEU A 20 41.44 -8.99 -6.76
CA LEU A 20 42.66 -9.68 -7.15
C LEU A 20 42.56 -10.20 -8.58
N HIS A 21 43.68 -10.13 -9.28
CA HIS A 21 43.87 -10.73 -10.58
C HIS A 21 45.13 -11.60 -10.54
N ALA A 22 44.99 -12.91 -10.77
CA ALA A 22 46.08 -13.89 -10.64
C ALA A 22 46.84 -13.80 -9.30
N GLY A 23 46.12 -13.57 -8.20
CA GLY A 23 46.70 -13.43 -6.86
C GLY A 23 47.34 -12.06 -6.56
N VAL A 24 47.33 -11.12 -7.51
CA VAL A 24 47.85 -9.76 -7.31
C VAL A 24 46.70 -8.80 -7.03
N LEU A 25 46.82 -7.98 -5.98
CA LEU A 25 45.83 -6.96 -5.62
C LEU A 25 45.85 -5.81 -6.65
N VAL A 26 44.75 -5.64 -7.37
CA VAL A 26 44.59 -4.62 -8.42
C VAL A 26 43.83 -3.39 -7.91
N ALA A 27 42.87 -3.58 -6.99
CA ALA A 27 42.13 -2.48 -6.40
C ALA A 27 41.61 -2.81 -4.99
N THR A 28 41.54 -1.79 -4.14
CA THR A 28 40.93 -1.87 -2.81
C THR A 28 39.84 -0.81 -2.69
N HIS A 29 38.67 -1.21 -2.20
CA HIS A 29 37.54 -0.31 -1.97
C HIS A 29 36.95 -0.49 -0.58
N ALA A 30 36.81 0.59 0.18
CA ALA A 30 36.10 0.55 1.45
C ALA A 30 34.59 0.40 1.22
N GLN A 31 33.98 -0.61 1.81
CA GLN A 31 32.55 -0.88 1.73
C GLN A 31 31.79 0.20 2.51
N ARG A 32 31.12 1.12 1.80
CA ARG A 32 30.28 2.17 2.39
C ARG A 32 28.91 1.64 2.87
N LEU A 33 28.86 0.50 3.54
CA LEU A 33 27.63 -0.03 4.14
C LEU A 33 27.70 0.12 5.66
N LYS A 34 26.73 0.84 6.24
CA LYS A 34 26.57 0.89 7.70
C LYS A 34 26.26 -0.53 8.20
N PRO A 35 26.71 -0.95 9.40
CA PRO A 35 26.51 -2.32 9.90
C PRO A 35 25.02 -2.75 9.92
N ASP A 36 24.10 -1.79 10.15
CA ASP A 36 22.65 -1.97 10.12
C ASP A 36 22.07 -2.31 8.73
N GLN A 37 22.91 -2.27 7.70
CA GLN A 37 22.57 -2.45 6.29
C GLN A 37 23.07 -3.81 5.76
N VAL A 38 24.05 -4.43 6.40
CA VAL A 38 24.59 -5.76 6.05
C VAL A 38 23.59 -6.87 6.41
N ASP A 39 22.92 -6.73 7.56
CA ASP A 39 21.88 -7.65 8.03
C ASP A 39 20.58 -7.54 7.19
N ARG A 40 20.41 -6.40 6.50
CA ARG A 40 19.24 -6.08 5.67
C ARG A 40 19.33 -6.64 4.25
N ILE A 41 20.54 -6.87 3.74
CA ILE A 41 20.78 -7.39 2.37
C ILE A 41 20.81 -8.93 2.37
N THR A 42 21.32 -9.55 3.44
CA THR A 42 21.44 -11.01 3.53
C THR A 42 20.11 -11.70 3.80
N ARG A 43 19.15 -10.99 4.40
CA ARG A 43 17.80 -11.53 4.62
C ARG A 43 16.93 -11.16 3.42
N PRO A 44 16.58 -12.09 2.52
CA PRO A 44 15.41 -11.87 1.68
C PRO A 44 14.27 -11.55 2.63
N ARG A 45 13.68 -10.35 2.49
CA ARG A 45 12.38 -10.07 3.08
C ARG A 45 11.39 -10.99 2.37
N LEU A 46 11.30 -12.23 2.86
CA LEU A 46 10.11 -13.03 2.67
C LEU A 46 8.96 -12.11 3.07
N PRO A 47 7.93 -11.94 2.22
CA PRO A 47 6.73 -11.24 2.66
C PRO A 47 6.35 -11.91 3.97
N VAL A 48 6.39 -11.14 5.06
CA VAL A 48 5.96 -11.63 6.37
C VAL A 48 4.52 -12.05 6.15
N GLN A 49 4.28 -13.34 5.89
CA GLN A 49 2.97 -13.92 5.95
C GLN A 49 2.59 -13.79 7.41
N ARG A 50 1.92 -12.67 7.72
CA ARG A 50 1.28 -12.48 9.01
C ARG A 50 0.41 -13.72 9.19
N ARG A 51 0.78 -14.56 10.16
CA ARG A 51 -0.04 -15.71 10.56
C ARG A 51 -1.48 -15.20 10.69
N ALA A 52 -2.40 -15.85 10.00
CA ALA A 52 -3.82 -15.62 10.24
C ALA A 52 -4.07 -15.87 11.73
N ARG A 53 -4.51 -14.83 12.43
CA ARG A 53 -4.87 -14.89 13.85
C ARG A 53 -6.29 -15.45 13.96
N ASP A 54 -6.62 -15.99 15.13
CA ASP A 54 -7.95 -16.55 15.40
C ASP A 54 -9.08 -15.56 15.08
N ALA A 55 -10.23 -16.13 14.72
CA ALA A 55 -11.40 -15.39 14.31
C ALA A 55 -11.84 -14.41 15.40
N THR A 56 -12.02 -13.14 15.01
CA THR A 56 -12.45 -12.00 15.83
C THR A 56 -13.93 -12.07 16.27
N VAL A 57 -14.41 -13.28 16.55
CA VAL A 57 -15.81 -13.58 16.89
C VAL A 57 -16.23 -12.78 18.11
N GLY A 58 -17.31 -12.00 17.97
CA GLY A 58 -17.87 -11.17 19.04
C GLY A 58 -17.37 -9.72 19.05
N LEU A 59 -16.33 -9.36 18.27
CA LEU A 59 -15.98 -7.95 18.07
C LEU A 59 -16.95 -7.28 17.09
N THR A 60 -17.38 -6.07 17.43
CA THR A 60 -18.22 -5.23 16.57
C THR A 60 -17.59 -3.86 16.43
N VAL A 61 -17.56 -3.34 15.21
CA VAL A 61 -17.10 -1.97 14.91
C VAL A 61 -18.16 -1.22 14.13
N THR A 62 -18.35 0.07 14.41
CA THR A 62 -19.27 0.91 13.65
C THR A 62 -18.56 1.57 12.46
N ARG A 63 -19.19 1.56 11.29
CA ARG A 63 -18.67 2.13 10.03
C ARG A 63 -19.72 2.99 9.36
N LEU A 64 -19.32 4.17 8.90
CA LEU A 64 -20.15 4.97 8.01
C LEU A 64 -20.17 4.35 6.62
N ALA A 65 -21.37 4.03 6.12
CA ALA A 65 -21.56 3.61 4.75
C ALA A 65 -21.40 4.79 3.80
N ASP A 66 -20.84 4.54 2.62
CA ASP A 66 -20.74 5.54 1.57
C ASP A 66 -22.11 5.86 0.93
N ALA A 67 -22.11 6.73 -0.08
CA ALA A 67 -23.34 7.12 -0.80
C ALA A 67 -23.98 5.96 -1.59
N ALA A 68 -23.25 4.87 -1.86
CA ALA A 68 -23.77 3.68 -2.51
C ALA A 68 -24.33 2.66 -1.50
N GLY A 69 -24.12 2.88 -0.19
CA GLY A 69 -24.46 1.89 0.83
C GLY A 69 -23.42 0.78 0.92
N THR A 70 -22.14 1.13 0.83
CA THR A 70 -21.02 0.21 0.99
C THR A 70 -20.18 0.62 2.19
N VAL A 71 -19.77 -0.37 2.99
CA VAL A 71 -18.82 -0.18 4.10
C VAL A 71 -17.51 -0.89 3.78
N SER A 72 -16.38 -0.26 4.12
CA SER A 72 -15.06 -0.87 3.95
C SER A 72 -14.60 -1.51 5.25
N PHE A 73 -14.25 -2.80 5.19
CA PHE A 73 -13.75 -3.56 6.31
C PHE A 73 -12.53 -4.38 5.90
N ALA A 74 -11.44 -4.28 6.68
CA ALA A 74 -10.15 -4.94 6.41
C ALA A 74 -9.59 -4.70 4.98
N GLY A 75 -9.99 -3.60 4.34
CA GLY A 75 -9.60 -3.25 2.98
C GLY A 75 -10.53 -3.76 1.88
N SER A 76 -11.58 -4.51 2.21
CA SER A 76 -12.58 -4.97 1.24
C SER A 76 -13.93 -4.27 1.42
N PRO A 77 -14.64 -3.94 0.32
CA PRO A 77 -15.98 -3.37 0.37
C PRO A 77 -17.05 -4.44 0.63
N TYR A 78 -18.04 -4.10 1.45
CA TYR A 78 -19.23 -4.91 1.72
C TYR A 78 -20.49 -4.06 1.55
N CYS A 79 -21.40 -4.49 0.68
CA CYS A 79 -22.63 -3.75 0.40
C CYS A 79 -23.64 -3.99 1.54
N CYS A 80 -24.04 -2.93 2.24
CA CYS A 80 -25.21 -2.96 3.14
C CYS A 80 -26.51 -2.66 2.38
N GLY A 81 -26.42 -1.92 1.27
CA GLY A 81 -27.54 -1.55 0.41
C GLY A 81 -27.91 -0.09 0.52
N ARG A 82 -28.53 0.45 -0.53
CA ARG A 82 -28.68 1.91 -0.71
C ARG A 82 -29.56 2.59 0.34
N ARG A 83 -30.51 1.86 0.95
CA ARG A 83 -31.32 2.36 2.08
C ARG A 83 -30.50 2.72 3.32
N TRP A 84 -29.30 2.15 3.43
CA TRP A 84 -28.36 2.37 4.53
C TRP A 84 -27.19 3.30 4.12
N ALA A 85 -27.27 3.91 2.94
CA ALA A 85 -26.25 4.85 2.48
C ALA A 85 -26.09 6.03 3.45
N ARG A 86 -24.85 6.47 3.67
CA ARG A 86 -24.50 7.56 4.60
C ARG A 86 -24.94 7.31 6.05
N GLN A 87 -25.25 6.07 6.43
CA GLN A 87 -25.58 5.71 7.80
C GLN A 87 -24.45 4.93 8.47
N ALA A 88 -24.35 5.06 9.80
CA ALA A 88 -23.49 4.22 10.62
C ALA A 88 -24.06 2.80 10.70
N VAL A 89 -23.25 1.80 10.34
CA VAL A 89 -23.57 0.37 10.27
C VAL A 89 -22.58 -0.39 11.14
N GLU A 90 -23.06 -1.30 11.96
CA GLU A 90 -22.26 -2.22 12.77
C GLU A 90 -21.71 -3.33 11.87
N VAL A 91 -20.42 -3.64 12.02
CA VAL A 91 -19.72 -4.69 11.29
C VAL A 91 -19.11 -5.64 12.30
N SER A 92 -19.44 -6.92 12.18
CA SER A 92 -18.90 -7.98 13.03
C SER A 92 -18.54 -9.22 12.21
N ILE A 93 -17.74 -10.10 12.79
CA ILE A 93 -17.43 -11.40 12.21
C ILE A 93 -18.07 -12.48 13.06
N VAL A 94 -18.92 -13.29 12.44
CA VAL A 94 -19.67 -14.36 13.10
C VAL A 94 -19.64 -15.59 12.21
N ALA A 95 -19.26 -16.73 12.78
CA ALA A 95 -19.22 -18.02 12.08
C ALA A 95 -18.55 -17.98 10.69
N GLY A 96 -17.45 -17.21 10.56
CA GLY A 96 -16.71 -17.10 9.31
C GLY A 96 -17.31 -16.19 8.24
N SER A 97 -18.30 -15.37 8.61
CA SER A 97 -18.94 -14.39 7.73
C SER A 97 -18.85 -12.98 8.30
N VAL A 98 -18.90 -11.97 7.43
CA VAL A 98 -19.10 -10.57 7.84
C VAL A 98 -20.59 -10.33 8.01
N GLN A 99 -21.01 -9.96 9.22
CA GLN A 99 -22.37 -9.50 9.48
C GLN A 99 -22.40 -7.98 9.50
N LEU A 100 -23.35 -7.42 8.77
CA LEU A 100 -23.69 -6.01 8.79
C LEU A 100 -24.97 -5.87 9.58
N ALA A 101 -24.99 -5.02 10.59
CA ALA A 101 -26.13 -4.79 11.47
C ALA A 101 -26.40 -3.30 11.67
N LYS A 102 -27.60 -2.99 12.14
CA LYS A 102 -28.01 -1.65 12.52
C LYS A 102 -28.85 -1.75 13.78
N HIS A 103 -28.42 -1.11 14.87
CA HIS A 103 -29.12 -1.18 16.14
C HIS A 103 -29.35 -2.63 16.60
N GLY A 104 -28.31 -3.48 16.48
CA GLY A 104 -28.38 -4.90 16.85
C GLY A 104 -29.17 -5.80 15.89
N THR A 105 -29.83 -5.26 14.86
CA THR A 105 -30.53 -6.07 13.86
C THR A 105 -29.64 -6.34 12.66
N VAL A 106 -29.39 -7.61 12.33
CA VAL A 106 -28.60 -7.99 11.15
C VAL A 106 -29.35 -7.60 9.88
N ILE A 107 -28.70 -6.78 9.05
CA ILE A 107 -29.25 -6.29 7.79
C ILE A 107 -28.76 -7.09 6.59
N ARG A 108 -27.51 -7.58 6.61
CA ARG A 108 -26.90 -8.43 5.57
C ARG A 108 -25.78 -9.28 6.13
N VAL A 109 -25.56 -10.44 5.54
CA VAL A 109 -24.41 -11.32 5.81
C VAL A 109 -23.65 -11.54 4.51
N HIS A 110 -22.32 -11.49 4.57
CA HIS A 110 -21.44 -11.72 3.43
C HIS A 110 -20.39 -12.77 3.76
N PRO A 111 -19.99 -13.63 2.79
CA PRO A 111 -18.81 -14.44 2.95
C PRO A 111 -17.58 -13.53 3.06
N ILE A 112 -16.56 -13.97 3.79
CA ILE A 112 -15.33 -13.21 3.96
C ILE A 112 -14.52 -13.20 2.65
N ARG A 113 -14.27 -11.99 2.15
CA ARG A 113 -13.51 -11.72 0.92
C ARG A 113 -12.21 -10.96 1.17
N HIS A 114 -11.87 -10.73 2.44
CA HIS A 114 -10.72 -9.94 2.84
C HIS A 114 -9.64 -10.83 3.46
N ASP A 115 -8.42 -10.29 3.55
CA ASP A 115 -7.32 -10.93 4.26
C ASP A 115 -7.56 -10.90 5.78
N ARG A 116 -7.82 -12.08 6.36
CA ARG A 116 -8.08 -12.30 7.80
C ARG A 116 -7.03 -11.67 8.72
N SER A 117 -5.77 -11.56 8.26
CA SER A 117 -4.68 -10.96 9.06
C SER A 117 -4.87 -9.46 9.33
N ARG A 118 -5.83 -8.80 8.66
CA ARG A 118 -6.14 -7.37 8.78
C ARG A 118 -7.33 -7.06 9.69
N GLU A 119 -8.06 -8.07 10.17
CA GLU A 119 -9.26 -7.90 10.98
C GLU A 119 -9.01 -7.11 12.26
N LEU A 120 -8.01 -7.51 13.05
CA LEU A 120 -7.71 -6.86 14.32
C LEU A 120 -7.44 -5.35 14.15
N GLY A 121 -6.67 -5.00 13.12
CA GLY A 121 -6.42 -3.60 12.76
C GLY A 121 -7.66 -2.89 12.22
N ALA A 122 -8.57 -3.61 11.55
CA ALA A 122 -9.83 -3.05 11.11
C ALA A 122 -10.77 -2.77 12.29
N PHE A 123 -10.85 -3.66 13.28
CA PHE A 123 -11.63 -3.44 14.50
C PHE A 123 -11.08 -2.29 15.36
N ALA A 124 -9.75 -2.15 15.45
CA ALA A 124 -9.13 -1.07 16.22
C ALA A 124 -9.37 0.34 15.64
N ASN A 125 -9.55 0.47 14.32
CA ASN A 125 -9.69 1.76 13.65
C ASN A 125 -11.16 2.09 13.38
N LEU A 126 -11.84 2.86 14.24
CA LEU A 126 -13.26 3.24 14.08
C LEU A 126 -13.59 4.00 12.78
N ASN A 127 -12.68 4.85 12.32
CA ASN A 127 -12.90 5.70 11.15
C ASN A 127 -12.34 5.10 9.84
N GLY A 128 -11.79 3.89 9.90
CA GLY A 128 -11.10 3.27 8.76
C GLY A 128 -9.81 4.00 8.36
N ARG A 129 -9.20 3.59 7.25
CA ARG A 129 -8.01 4.26 6.71
C ARG A 129 -8.43 5.54 5.97
N PRO A 130 -7.77 6.69 6.20
CA PRO A 130 -8.02 7.90 5.42
C PRO A 130 -7.90 7.61 3.92
N ARG A 131 -8.92 8.00 3.15
CA ARG A 131 -8.89 7.88 1.69
C ARG A 131 -7.74 8.74 1.16
N ARG A 132 -6.81 8.11 0.40
CA ARG A 132 -5.77 8.86 -0.31
C ARG A 132 -6.47 9.84 -1.24
N LYS A 133 -6.35 11.14 -0.98
CA LYS A 133 -6.78 12.19 -1.91
C LYS A 133 -5.79 12.15 -3.08
N THR A 134 -6.28 11.93 -4.30
CA THR A 134 -5.47 12.13 -5.50
C THR A 134 -5.04 13.59 -5.50
N ALA A 135 -3.74 13.88 -5.50
CA ALA A 135 -3.26 15.22 -5.78
C ALA A 135 -3.72 15.57 -7.19
N VAL A 136 -4.51 16.63 -7.34
CA VAL A 136 -4.86 17.16 -8.66
C VAL A 136 -3.58 17.72 -9.27
N SER A 137 -3.00 17.01 -10.23
CA SER A 137 -1.96 17.56 -11.09
C SER A 137 -2.59 18.62 -11.99
N ASN A 138 -2.45 19.90 -11.63
CA ASN A 138 -2.80 21.02 -12.49
C ASN A 138 -1.80 21.06 -13.67
N ASN A 139 -2.12 20.42 -14.79
CA ASN A 139 -1.49 20.72 -16.07
C ASN A 139 -2.46 21.57 -16.89
N HIS A 140 -2.35 22.89 -16.76
CA HIS A 140 -3.00 23.84 -17.66
C HIS A 140 -2.04 24.12 -18.82
N VAL A 141 -2.34 23.54 -19.99
CA VAL A 141 -1.66 23.82 -21.26
C VAL A 141 -2.19 25.15 -21.77
N GLY A 142 -1.44 26.23 -21.56
CA GLY A 142 -1.71 27.53 -22.16
C GLY A 142 -1.32 27.52 -23.64
N GLN A 143 -2.32 27.54 -24.50
CA GLN A 143 -2.22 27.64 -25.95
C GLN A 143 -1.48 28.91 -26.42
N VAL A 144 -0.75 28.72 -27.51
CA VAL A 144 -0.07 29.71 -28.35
C VAL A 144 -1.09 30.67 -28.97
N PRO A 145 -0.89 32.01 -28.97
CA PRO A 145 -1.71 32.90 -29.79
C PRO A 145 -1.08 33.08 -31.17
N VAL A 146 -1.78 32.63 -32.22
CA VAL A 146 -1.47 32.97 -33.62
C VAL A 146 -2.63 33.76 -34.23
N SER A 147 -2.22 34.75 -35.02
CA SER A 147 -2.90 35.42 -36.15
C SER A 147 -3.72 36.70 -35.95
N ARG A 148 -3.08 37.77 -36.45
CA ARG A 148 -3.55 39.02 -37.08
C ARG A 148 -4.83 38.96 -37.95
N ARG A 149 -5.50 40.15 -37.97
CA ARG A 149 -6.11 40.95 -39.08
C ARG A 149 -7.62 41.22 -38.87
N ARG A 150 -8.27 42.32 -39.27
CA ARG A 150 -8.02 43.76 -39.59
C ARG A 150 -9.42 44.39 -39.77
N ALA A 151 -9.55 45.70 -39.48
CA ALA A 151 -10.43 46.74 -40.06
C ALA A 151 -11.97 46.66 -39.96
N GLY A 152 -12.57 47.79 -39.52
CA GLY A 152 -13.98 48.16 -39.67
C GLY A 152 -14.24 49.59 -39.13
N THR A 153 -14.96 50.41 -39.89
CA THR A 153 -15.06 51.88 -39.89
C THR A 153 -16.31 52.44 -39.17
N GLY A 154 -16.30 53.71 -38.74
CA GLY A 154 -17.46 54.57 -38.40
C GLY A 154 -17.51 54.97 -36.91
N ASP A 155 -17.64 56.22 -36.48
CA ASP A 155 -18.06 57.50 -37.09
C ASP A 155 -17.21 58.65 -36.47
#